data_AF-A0A6H0KQ84-F1
#
_entry.id   AF-A0A6H0KQ84-F1
#
_cell.length_a   1.000
_cell.length_b   1.000
_cell.length_c   1.000
_cell.angle_alpha   90.00
_cell.angle_beta   90.00
_cell.angle_gamma   90.00
#
_symmetry.space_group_name_H-M   'P 1'
#
loop_
_entity.id
_entity.type
_entity.pdbx_description
1 polymer ?
#
loop_
_entity_poly.entity_id
_entity_poly.type
_entity_poly.pdbx_seq_one_letter_code
_entity_poly.pdbx_strand_id
1 'polypeptide(L)'
;MSNKVMNQERTLPFGKYKGQEIKYIILTHIGYIMWCFENISWFKLTDEEQAIYDAVAIMIKKDNLEMTFPVELMYKHIRNREAFERLETPFIDNNSYTSFKTIDKDNPICKSVEKYITSTELHKIPSFPDLCSGLLHSMNKEVDRAYCNGEADEDIFDY
;
A
#
# COMPACT_ATOMS: atom_id res chain seq x y z
N MET A 1 -2.79 -33.38 6.19
CA MET A 1 -2.15 -32.11 6.55
C MET A 1 -1.44 -31.57 5.33
N SER A 2 -1.97 -30.54 4.68
CA SER A 2 -1.27 -29.89 3.56
C SER A 2 -0.13 -29.04 4.13
N ASN A 3 1.10 -29.32 3.70
CA ASN A 3 2.24 -28.44 3.92
C ASN A 3 1.96 -27.12 3.20
N LYS A 4 1.54 -26.10 3.94
CA LYS A 4 1.46 -24.72 3.44
C LYS A 4 2.91 -24.27 3.28
N VAL A 5 3.43 -24.34 2.06
CA VAL A 5 4.70 -23.68 1.71
C VAL A 5 4.48 -22.21 2.05
N MET A 6 5.12 -21.74 3.12
CA MET A 6 5.14 -20.32 3.43
C MET A 6 6.03 -19.68 2.37
N ASN A 7 5.42 -19.23 1.26
CA ASN A 7 6.14 -18.41 0.29
C ASN A 7 6.65 -17.19 1.04
N GLN A 8 7.98 -17.11 1.17
CA GLN A 8 8.63 -15.98 1.78
C GLN A 8 8.36 -14.75 0.90
N GLU A 9 7.79 -13.71 1.50
CA GLU A 9 7.52 -12.48 0.78
C GLU A 9 8.83 -11.81 0.35
N ARG A 10 8.81 -11.21 -0.84
CA ARG A 10 9.99 -10.54 -1.38
C ARG A 10 10.22 -9.23 -0.64
N THR A 11 11.44 -9.05 -0.14
CA THR A 11 11.86 -7.81 0.51
C THR A 11 12.67 -6.94 -0.45
N LEU A 12 12.65 -5.63 -0.20
CA LEU A 12 13.43 -4.69 -0.98
C LEU A 12 14.93 -4.84 -0.64
N PRO A 13 15.83 -5.05 -1.61
CA PRO A 13 17.24 -5.32 -1.29
C PRO A 13 18.12 -4.06 -1.15
N PHE A 14 17.57 -2.86 -1.33
CA PHE A 14 18.31 -1.60 -1.37
C PHE A 14 17.47 -0.42 -0.87
N GLY A 15 18.12 0.75 -0.75
CA GLY A 15 17.45 2.03 -0.51
C GLY A 15 16.83 2.18 0.88
N LYS A 16 15.99 3.21 1.04
CA LYS A 16 15.35 3.59 2.32
C LYS A 16 14.61 2.42 2.98
N TYR A 17 13.91 1.62 2.19
CA TYR A 17 13.06 0.53 2.68
C TYR A 17 13.75 -0.85 2.61
N LYS A 18 15.09 -0.90 2.61
CA LYS A 18 15.84 -2.16 2.54
C LYS A 18 15.41 -3.11 3.67
N GLY A 19 15.11 -4.36 3.30
CA GLY A 19 14.67 -5.41 4.22
C GLY A 19 13.16 -5.43 4.47
N GLN A 20 12.40 -4.42 4.03
CA GLN A 20 10.94 -4.42 4.15
C GLN A 20 10.26 -5.16 3.00
N GLU A 21 9.11 -5.79 3.28
CA GLU A 21 8.33 -6.54 2.28
C GLU A 21 7.74 -5.59 1.23
N ILE A 22 7.92 -5.90 -0.05
CA ILE A 22 7.57 -4.98 -1.15
C ILE A 22 6.06 -4.70 -1.20
N LYS A 23 5.23 -5.71 -0.90
CA LYS A 23 3.77 -5.55 -0.79
C LYS A 23 3.39 -4.51 0.27
N TYR A 24 4.09 -4.49 1.41
CA TYR A 24 3.87 -3.50 2.46
C TYR A 24 4.25 -2.09 2.00
N ILE A 25 5.39 -1.95 1.31
CA ILE A 25 5.83 -0.66 0.75
C ILE A 25 4.82 -0.15 -0.30
N ILE A 26 4.24 -1.03 -1.12
CA ILE A 26 3.20 -0.62 -2.09
C ILE A 26 1.98 -0.02 -1.37
N LEU A 27 1.54 -0.64 -0.27
CA LEU A 27 0.34 -0.20 0.46
C LEU A 27 0.54 1.13 1.21
N THR A 28 1.78 1.41 1.63
CA THR A 28 2.09 2.55 2.52
C THR A 28 2.86 3.68 1.85
N HIS A 29 3.65 3.35 0.83
CA HIS A 29 4.65 4.22 0.21
C HIS A 29 4.75 3.99 -1.30
N ILE A 30 3.61 3.89 -1.99
CA ILE A 30 3.54 3.61 -3.42
C ILE A 30 4.39 4.57 -4.29
N GLY A 31 4.56 5.82 -3.85
CA GLY A 31 5.42 6.80 -4.52
C GLY A 31 6.89 6.37 -4.59
N TYR A 32 7.38 5.62 -3.58
CA TYR A 32 8.74 5.06 -3.61
C TYR A 32 8.87 3.97 -4.68
N ILE A 33 7.85 3.12 -4.85
CA ILE A 33 7.81 2.09 -5.89
C ILE A 33 7.79 2.73 -7.29
N MET A 34 6.99 3.79 -7.48
CA MET A 34 7.01 4.59 -8.71
C MET A 34 8.40 5.18 -8.97
N TRP A 35 9.04 5.77 -7.95
CA TRP A 35 10.40 6.30 -8.08
C TRP A 35 11.40 5.21 -8.48
N CYS A 36 11.30 4.00 -7.92
CA CYS A 36 12.14 2.87 -8.32
C CYS A 36 11.95 2.51 -9.80
N PHE A 37 10.73 2.51 -10.32
CA PHE A 37 10.49 2.26 -11.76
C PHE A 37 11.17 3.28 -12.66
N GLU A 38 11.17 4.56 -12.26
CA GLU A 38 11.76 5.64 -13.07
C GLU A 38 13.29 5.70 -12.97
N ASN A 39 13.89 5.20 -11.87
CA ASN A 39 15.32 5.42 -11.57
C ASN A 39 16.16 4.14 -11.54
N ILE A 40 15.54 2.96 -11.42
CA ILE A 40 16.26 1.70 -11.23
C ILE A 40 15.85 0.73 -12.33
N SER A 41 16.65 0.69 -13.40
CA SER A 41 16.35 -0.05 -14.63
C SER A 41 16.09 -1.55 -14.44
N TRP A 42 16.70 -2.16 -13.42
CA TRP A 42 16.53 -3.58 -13.12
C TRP A 42 15.36 -3.86 -12.16
N PHE A 43 14.82 -2.84 -11.49
CA PHE A 43 13.75 -3.03 -10.52
C PHE A 43 12.42 -3.33 -11.22
N LYS A 44 11.81 -4.46 -10.87
CA LYS A 44 10.53 -4.91 -11.40
C LYS A 44 9.72 -5.56 -10.28
N LEU A 45 8.41 -5.37 -10.33
CA LEU A 45 7.45 -6.10 -9.51
C LEU A 45 7.14 -7.47 -10.15
N THR A 46 6.85 -8.45 -9.30
CA THR A 46 6.19 -9.69 -9.71
C THR A 46 4.75 -9.39 -10.16
N ASP A 47 4.08 -10.34 -10.80
CA ASP A 47 2.69 -10.13 -11.26
C ASP A 47 1.73 -9.89 -10.09
N GLU A 48 1.96 -10.57 -8.96
CA GLU A 48 1.17 -10.37 -7.74
C GLU A 48 1.40 -8.97 -7.13
N GLU A 49 2.66 -8.56 -7.00
CA GLU A 49 3.00 -7.22 -6.49
C GLU A 49 2.47 -6.11 -7.44
N GLN A 50 2.55 -6.32 -8.76
CA GLN A 50 2.02 -5.39 -9.74
C GLN A 50 0.49 -5.27 -9.64
N ALA A 51 -0.23 -6.38 -9.41
CA ALA A 51 -1.68 -6.33 -9.21
C ALA A 51 -2.06 -5.50 -7.98
N ILE A 52 -1.27 -5.57 -6.91
CA ILE A 52 -1.45 -4.74 -5.71
C ILE A 52 -1.14 -3.27 -6.04
N TYR A 53 -0.04 -2.99 -6.74
CA TYR A 53 0.34 -1.63 -7.15
C TYR A 53 -0.77 -0.98 -8.00
N ASP A 54 -1.25 -1.71 -9.01
CA ASP A 54 -2.34 -1.25 -9.88
C ASP A 54 -3.59 -0.95 -9.06
N ALA A 55 -4.01 -1.85 -8.16
CA ALA A 55 -5.19 -1.66 -7.34
C ALA A 55 -5.09 -0.44 -6.40
N VAL A 56 -3.93 -0.20 -5.79
CA VAL A 56 -3.70 0.98 -4.93
C VAL A 56 -3.67 2.27 -5.76
N ALA A 57 -2.98 2.26 -6.90
CA ALA A 57 -2.94 3.42 -7.79
C ALA A 57 -4.34 3.78 -8.34
N ILE A 58 -5.17 2.76 -8.65
CA ILE A 58 -6.56 2.96 -9.06
C ILE A 58 -7.38 3.56 -7.91
N MET A 59 -7.22 3.10 -6.67
CA MET A 59 -7.88 3.66 -5.50
C MET A 59 -7.54 5.15 -5.32
N ILE A 60 -6.25 5.50 -5.38
CA ILE A 60 -5.78 6.89 -5.31
C ILE A 60 -6.48 7.76 -6.35
N LYS A 61 -6.61 7.27 -7.59
CA LYS A 61 -7.31 7.99 -8.65
C LYS A 61 -8.81 8.09 -8.39
N LYS A 62 -9.45 6.98 -8.03
CA LYS A 62 -10.89 6.86 -7.81
C LYS A 62 -11.37 7.79 -6.70
N ASP A 63 -10.63 7.82 -5.60
CA ASP A 63 -10.98 8.59 -4.40
C ASP A 63 -10.36 10.01 -4.43
N ASN A 64 -9.68 10.37 -5.52
CA ASN A 64 -9.05 11.67 -5.77
C ASN A 64 -8.14 12.11 -4.60
N LEU A 65 -7.28 11.21 -4.15
CA LEU A 65 -6.41 11.43 -3.01
C LEU A 65 -5.27 12.41 -3.37
N GLU A 66 -5.02 13.37 -2.48
CA GLU A 66 -3.92 14.32 -2.63
C GLU A 66 -2.59 13.64 -2.24
N MET A 67 -1.70 13.49 -3.23
CA MET A 67 -0.39 12.86 -3.05
C MET A 67 0.73 13.88 -3.16
N THR A 68 1.82 13.67 -2.43
CA THR A 68 3.01 14.54 -2.43
C THR A 68 3.96 14.32 -3.62
N PHE A 69 3.63 13.38 -4.51
CA PHE A 69 4.43 13.00 -5.67
C PHE A 69 3.59 13.10 -6.95
N PRO A 70 4.21 13.19 -8.14
CA PRO A 70 3.49 13.31 -9.41
C PRO A 70 2.70 12.02 -9.74
N VAL A 71 1.39 12.03 -9.45
CA VAL A 71 0.50 10.87 -9.65
C VAL A 71 0.41 10.40 -11.09
N GLU A 72 0.63 11.28 -12.08
CA GLU A 72 0.64 10.90 -13.50
C GLU A 72 1.78 9.91 -13.83
N LEU A 73 2.95 10.05 -13.18
CA LEU A 73 4.04 9.08 -13.33
C LEU A 73 3.66 7.73 -12.70
N MET A 74 2.92 7.73 -11.60
CA MET A 74 2.41 6.51 -10.99
C MET A 74 1.40 5.81 -11.94
N TYR A 75 0.46 6.56 -12.51
CA TYR A 75 -0.55 6.02 -13.42
C TYR A 75 0.04 5.45 -14.72
N LYS A 76 1.19 5.95 -15.17
CA LYS A 76 1.94 5.42 -16.32
C LYS A 76 2.39 3.97 -16.10
N HIS A 77 2.64 3.55 -14.86
CA HIS A 77 3.13 2.21 -14.53
C HIS A 77 2.03 1.18 -14.26
N ILE A 78 0.76 1.59 -14.32
CA ILE A 78 -0.37 0.67 -14.18
C ILE A 78 -0.43 -0.26 -15.40
N ARG A 79 -0.42 -1.58 -15.16
CA ARG A 79 -0.52 -2.58 -16.24
C ARG A 79 -1.96 -2.91 -16.60
N ASN A 80 -2.86 -3.00 -15.61
CA ASN A 80 -4.28 -3.26 -15.84
C ASN A 80 -5.02 -1.99 -16.27
N ARG A 81 -4.94 -1.67 -17.56
CA ARG A 81 -5.57 -0.48 -18.15
C ARG A 81 -7.11 -0.53 -18.11
N GLU A 82 -7.70 -1.71 -18.28
CA GLU A 82 -9.16 -1.88 -18.24
C GLU A 82 -9.72 -1.52 -16.86
N ALA A 83 -9.13 -2.06 -15.78
CA ALA A 83 -9.53 -1.71 -14.43
C ALA A 83 -9.29 -0.22 -14.13
N PHE A 84 -8.21 0.36 -14.63
CA PHE A 84 -7.91 1.79 -14.46
C PHE A 84 -8.93 2.71 -15.14
N GLU A 85 -9.38 2.37 -16.34
CA GLU A 85 -10.41 3.11 -17.07
C GLU A 85 -11.78 3.02 -16.37
N ARG A 86 -12.08 1.87 -15.74
CA ARG A 86 -13.31 1.65 -14.97
C ARG A 86 -13.23 2.12 -13.51
N LEU A 87 -12.06 2.56 -13.06
CA LEU A 87 -11.76 2.84 -11.65
C LEU A 87 -12.12 1.65 -10.73
N GLU A 88 -11.87 0.43 -11.24
CA GLU A 88 -12.20 -0.81 -10.57
C GLU A 88 -11.03 -1.27 -9.69
N THR A 89 -11.27 -1.31 -8.38
CA THR A 89 -10.31 -1.76 -7.38
C THR A 89 -11.06 -2.31 -6.17
N PRO A 90 -10.54 -3.35 -5.50
CA PRO A 90 -11.11 -3.85 -4.26
C PRO A 90 -10.76 -2.95 -3.06
N PHE A 91 -9.84 -1.99 -3.22
CA PHE A 91 -9.44 -1.09 -2.14
C PHE A 91 -10.31 0.16 -2.05
N ILE A 92 -10.38 0.70 -0.84
CA ILE A 92 -11.04 1.96 -0.49
C ILE A 92 -10.15 2.77 0.45
N ASP A 93 -10.16 4.09 0.31
CA ASP A 93 -9.64 4.97 1.34
C ASP A 93 -10.58 4.98 2.56
N ASN A 94 -9.99 4.78 3.73
CA ASN A 94 -10.67 4.91 5.02
C ASN A 94 -9.86 5.85 5.91
N ASN A 95 -10.06 7.16 5.77
CA ASN A 95 -9.37 8.19 6.55
C ASN A 95 -7.84 8.11 6.45
N SER A 96 -7.32 8.03 5.21
CA SER A 96 -5.90 7.86 4.91
C SER A 96 -5.36 6.44 5.04
N TYR A 97 -6.23 5.44 5.23
CA TYR A 97 -5.86 4.03 5.29
C TYR A 97 -6.41 3.24 4.09
N THR A 98 -5.56 2.50 3.39
CA THR A 98 -5.91 1.50 2.37
C THR A 98 -6.61 0.32 3.05
N SER A 99 -7.91 0.16 2.79
CA SER A 99 -8.77 -0.89 3.34
C SER A 99 -9.52 -1.66 2.25
N PHE A 100 -10.15 -2.78 2.58
CA PHE A 100 -11.12 -3.45 1.72
C PHE A 100 -12.32 -3.96 2.54
N LYS A 101 -13.47 -4.16 1.88
CA LYS A 101 -14.71 -4.63 2.52
C LYS A 101 -14.63 -6.13 2.79
N THR A 102 -15.34 -6.62 3.81
CA THR A 102 -15.36 -8.06 4.12
C THR A 102 -15.85 -8.92 2.95
N ILE A 103 -16.75 -8.43 2.10
CA ILE A 103 -17.22 -9.14 0.89
C ILE A 103 -16.09 -9.38 -0.12
N ASP A 104 -15.07 -8.52 -0.15
CA ASP A 104 -13.93 -8.62 -1.05
C ASP A 104 -12.79 -9.46 -0.46
N LYS A 105 -12.94 -9.99 0.75
CA LYS A 105 -11.91 -10.80 1.44
C LYS A 105 -11.46 -12.00 0.62
N ASP A 106 -12.33 -12.56 -0.22
CA ASP A 106 -11.97 -13.68 -1.08
C ASP A 106 -11.22 -13.30 -2.36
N ASN A 107 -11.16 -12.01 -2.70
CA ASN A 107 -10.41 -11.48 -3.84
C ASN A 107 -8.92 -11.85 -3.69
N PRO A 108 -8.25 -12.37 -4.73
CA PRO A 108 -6.84 -12.73 -4.68
C PRO A 108 -5.91 -11.59 -4.22
N ILE A 109 -6.19 -10.35 -4.63
CA ILE A 109 -5.41 -9.17 -4.22
C ILE A 109 -5.57 -8.94 -2.72
N CYS A 110 -6.80 -8.94 -2.22
CA CYS A 110 -7.09 -8.77 -0.78
C CYS A 110 -6.45 -9.87 0.07
N LYS A 111 -6.55 -11.13 -0.35
CA LYS A 111 -5.89 -12.27 0.32
C LYS A 111 -4.38 -12.09 0.40
N SER A 112 -3.76 -11.59 -0.67
CA SER A 112 -2.31 -11.37 -0.69
C SER A 112 -1.84 -10.31 0.31
N VAL A 113 -2.71 -9.39 0.72
CA VAL A 113 -2.33 -8.28 1.60
C VAL A 113 -3.02 -8.30 2.96
N GLU A 114 -3.90 -9.28 3.20
CA GLU A 114 -4.70 -9.39 4.41
C GLU A 114 -3.84 -9.26 5.67
N LYS A 115 -2.69 -9.95 5.72
CA LYS A 115 -1.80 -9.94 6.89
C LYS A 115 -1.29 -8.55 7.26
N TYR A 116 -1.14 -7.62 6.31
CA TYR A 116 -0.67 -6.25 6.58
C TYR A 116 -1.82 -5.36 7.05
N ILE A 117 -3.00 -5.60 6.51
CA ILE A 117 -4.21 -4.82 6.72
C ILE A 117 -4.83 -5.17 8.09
N THR A 118 -4.83 -6.46 8.47
CA THR A 118 -5.40 -6.93 9.75
C THR A 118 -4.47 -6.82 10.97
N SER A 119 -3.16 -6.62 10.81
CA SER A 119 -2.18 -6.63 11.92
C SER A 119 -1.97 -5.28 12.60
N THR A 120 -2.51 -4.19 12.05
CA THR A 120 -2.51 -2.87 12.70
C THR A 120 -3.68 -2.76 13.67
N GLU A 121 -3.46 -3.08 14.94
CA GLU A 121 -4.32 -2.64 16.04
C GLU A 121 -4.24 -1.11 16.18
N LEU A 122 -4.90 -0.38 15.30
CA LEU A 122 -5.23 1.02 15.52
C LEU A 122 -6.74 1.14 15.61
N HIS A 123 -7.17 1.40 16.85
CA HIS A 123 -8.48 1.84 17.31
C HIS A 123 -9.64 1.54 16.36
N LYS A 124 -10.53 0.65 16.82
CA LYS A 124 -11.92 0.57 16.35
C LYS A 124 -12.50 1.99 16.30
N ILE A 125 -12.40 2.68 15.16
CA ILE A 125 -13.19 3.87 14.90
C ILE A 125 -14.61 3.31 14.70
N PRO A 126 -15.57 3.67 15.56
CA PRO A 126 -16.83 2.95 15.71
C PRO A 126 -17.83 3.17 14.55
N SER A 127 -17.35 3.53 13.35
CA SER A 127 -18.24 4.05 12.31
C SER A 127 -18.66 3.05 11.23
N PHE A 128 -18.01 1.89 11.03
CA PHE A 128 -18.46 0.94 10.01
C PHE A 128 -18.21 -0.54 10.40
N PRO A 129 -19.27 -1.35 10.63
CA PRO A 129 -19.15 -2.77 10.99
C PRO A 129 -18.52 -3.70 9.93
N ASP A 130 -18.46 -3.27 8.66
CA ASP A 130 -18.18 -4.15 7.50
C ASP A 130 -16.77 -4.00 6.90
N LEU A 131 -15.82 -3.38 7.62
CA LEU A 131 -14.51 -2.99 7.10
C LEU A 131 -13.36 -3.75 7.80
N CYS A 132 -12.40 -4.25 7.02
CA CYS A 132 -11.11 -4.67 7.55
C CYS A 132 -10.21 -3.43 7.75
N SER A 133 -9.60 -3.30 8.94
CA SER A 133 -8.66 -2.23 9.34
C SER A 133 -7.68 -1.89 8.21
N GLY A 134 -7.34 -0.62 7.97
CA GLY A 134 -6.53 -0.27 6.79
C GLY A 134 -5.06 0.06 7.09
N LEU A 135 -4.29 0.38 6.04
CA LEU A 135 -2.88 0.80 6.10
C LEU A 135 -2.66 2.24 5.60
N LEU A 136 -1.97 3.05 6.40
CA LEU A 136 -1.70 4.46 6.09
C LEU A 136 -0.98 4.62 4.74
N HIS A 137 -1.48 5.49 3.85
CA HIS A 137 -0.86 5.75 2.53
C HIS A 137 -0.17 7.11 2.38
N SER A 138 -0.13 7.93 3.45
CA SER A 138 0.44 9.29 3.42
C SER A 138 1.54 9.49 4.47
N MET A 139 2.74 9.89 4.02
CA MET A 139 3.89 10.23 4.88
C MET A 139 3.59 11.38 5.87
N ASN A 140 2.74 12.35 5.50
CA ASN A 140 2.44 13.49 6.37
C ASN A 140 1.83 13.04 7.71
N LYS A 141 1.08 11.94 7.69
CA LYS A 141 0.51 11.37 8.91
C LYS A 141 1.39 10.36 9.62
N GLU A 142 2.45 9.85 8.98
CA GLU A 142 3.51 9.14 9.71
C GLU A 142 4.29 10.10 10.60
N VAL A 143 4.56 11.31 10.10
CA VAL A 143 5.11 12.43 10.89
C VAL A 143 4.14 12.79 12.02
N ASP A 144 2.85 13.02 11.73
CA ASP A 144 1.85 13.31 12.78
C ASP A 144 1.69 12.16 13.80
N ARG A 145 1.79 10.90 13.35
CA ARG A 145 1.74 9.71 14.20
C ARG A 145 2.97 9.59 15.08
N ALA A 146 4.15 9.82 14.53
CA ALA A 146 5.41 9.83 15.26
C ALA A 146 5.39 10.94 16.33
N TYR A 147 4.92 12.15 15.98
CA TYR A 147 4.67 13.22 16.96
C TYR A 147 3.66 12.81 18.04
N CYS A 148 2.56 12.16 17.66
CA CYS A 148 1.55 11.68 18.61
C CYS A 148 2.06 10.53 19.51
N ASN A 149 3.05 9.76 19.05
CA ASN A 149 3.74 8.70 19.79
C ASN A 149 4.94 9.22 20.62
N GLY A 150 5.27 10.50 20.51
CA GLY A 150 6.39 11.13 21.24
C GLY A 150 7.77 10.87 20.62
N GLU A 151 7.83 10.44 19.35
CA GLU A 151 9.07 10.33 18.58
C GLU A 151 9.57 11.73 18.19
N ALA A 152 10.87 11.97 18.29
CA ALA A 152 11.47 13.26 17.99
C ALA A 152 11.71 13.43 16.49
N ASP A 153 11.86 14.66 16.00
CA ASP A 153 12.17 14.96 14.59
C ASP A 153 13.38 14.16 14.07
N GLU A 154 14.33 13.88 14.97
CA GLU A 154 15.55 13.11 14.75
C GLU A 154 15.28 11.62 14.42
N ASP A 155 14.18 11.06 14.94
CA ASP A 155 13.72 9.68 14.69
C ASP A 155 12.85 9.58 13.41
N ILE A 156 12.26 10.71 13.00
CA ILE A 156 11.34 10.81 11.85
C ILE A 156 12.11 11.09 10.55
N PHE A 157 13.16 11.90 10.65
CA PHE A 157 14.00 12.32 9.54
C PHE A 157 15.45 11.91 9.84
N ASP A 158 15.79 10.63 9.65
CA ASP A 158 17.17 10.13 9.70
C ASP A 158 18.09 11.04 8.84
N TYR A 159 18.84 11.94 9.48
CA TYR A 159 19.89 12.77 8.88
C TYR A 159 21.24 12.06 8.92
#